data_AF-A7S2S4-F1
#
_entry.id   AF-A7S2S4-F1
#
_cell.length_a   1.000
_cell.length_b   1.000
_cell.length_c   1.000
_cell.angle_alpha   90.00
_cell.angle_beta   90.00
_cell.angle_gamma   90.00
#
_symmetry.space_group_name_H-M   'P 1'
#
loop_
_entity.id
_entity.type
_entity.pdbx_description
1 polymer ?
#
loop_
_entity_poly.entity_id
_entity_poly.type
_entity_poly.pdbx_seq_one_letter_code
_entity_poly.pdbx_strand_id
1 'polypeptide(L)'
;IDQLVINAARKHLPGICGSTLGSLEGPTHKIIVGDCIAYLRNCIREDRKFDYVINDLTDIPINLEIQDSHWDFIRDCLNLSLQVLSPGGKYFAQVSLRYIFTKVQ
;
A
#
# COMPACT_ATOMS: atom_id res chain seq x y z
N ILE A 1 8.57 -1.54 -2.62
CA ILE A 1 8.81 -0.21 -3.24
C ILE A 1 10.26 -0.13 -3.69
N ASP A 2 10.48 0.56 -4.80
CA ASP A 2 11.78 0.75 -5.43
C ASP A 2 12.49 2.00 -4.87
N GLN A 3 13.76 1.86 -4.48
CA GLN A 3 14.60 2.96 -4.01
C GLN A 3 14.71 4.10 -5.03
N LEU A 4 14.61 3.78 -6.33
CA LEU A 4 14.65 4.75 -7.41
C LEU A 4 13.47 5.72 -7.34
N VAL A 5 12.26 5.23 -7.06
CA VAL A 5 11.06 6.06 -6.92
C VAL A 5 11.21 7.03 -5.75
N ILE A 6 11.71 6.54 -4.61
CA ILE A 6 11.97 7.38 -3.42
C ILE A 6 13.00 8.47 -3.74
N ASN A 7 14.09 8.10 -4.41
CA ASN A 7 15.15 9.04 -4.78
C ASN A 7 14.64 10.11 -5.76
N ALA A 8 13.84 9.72 -6.75
CA ALA A 8 13.24 10.63 -7.71
C ALA A 8 12.23 11.58 -7.05
N ALA A 9 11.32 11.04 -6.22
CA ALA A 9 10.34 11.84 -5.49
C ALA A 9 11.02 12.86 -4.57
N ARG A 10 12.05 12.44 -3.81
CA ARG A 10 12.84 13.35 -2.97
C ARG A 10 13.48 14.50 -3.77
N LYS A 11 13.98 14.21 -4.97
CA LYS A 11 14.66 15.20 -5.82
C LYS A 11 13.67 16.16 -6.50
N HIS A 12 12.52 15.66 -6.94
CA HIS A 12 11.64 16.38 -7.86
C HIS A 12 10.31 16.82 -7.24
N LEU A 13 9.91 16.28 -6.09
CA LEU A 13 8.67 16.62 -5.38
C LEU A 13 8.92 17.19 -3.97
N PRO A 14 9.83 18.17 -3.79
CA PRO A 14 10.20 18.65 -2.46
C PRO A 14 9.03 19.28 -1.69
N GLY A 15 8.07 19.90 -2.39
CA GLY A 15 6.87 20.46 -1.78
C GLY A 15 5.88 19.43 -1.24
N ILE A 16 5.95 18.18 -1.71
CA ILE A 16 5.09 17.08 -1.26
C ILE A 16 5.83 16.24 -0.21
N CYS A 17 7.07 15.86 -0.52
CA CYS A 17 7.85 14.94 0.31
C CYS A 17 8.46 15.62 1.55
N GLY A 18 8.65 16.95 1.51
CA GLY A 18 9.30 17.71 2.57
C GLY A 18 10.64 17.11 2.99
N SER A 19 10.90 17.09 4.30
CA SER A 19 12.07 16.43 4.89
C SER A 19 11.87 14.93 5.17
N THR A 20 10.65 14.40 5.00
CA THR A 20 10.29 13.03 5.40
C THR A 20 11.10 11.97 4.66
N LEU A 21 11.43 12.21 3.38
CA LEU A 21 12.28 11.30 2.59
C LEU A 21 13.79 11.55 2.79
N GLY A 22 14.18 12.49 3.67
CA GLY A 22 15.58 12.75 4.00
C GLY A 22 16.20 11.67 4.87
N SER A 23 15.40 11.06 5.75
CA SER A 23 15.76 9.87 6.54
C SER A 23 14.64 8.84 6.44
N LEU A 24 15.01 7.59 6.19
CA LEU A 24 14.04 6.48 6.14
C LEU A 24 13.50 6.13 7.54
N GLU A 25 14.13 6.61 8.61
CA GLU A 25 13.66 6.40 9.97
C GLU A 25 13.70 7.72 10.74
N GLY A 26 12.63 7.98 11.50
CA GLY A 26 12.50 9.14 12.36
C GLY A 26 11.73 8.79 13.63
N PRO A 27 11.48 9.78 14.51
CA PRO A 27 10.84 9.55 15.80
C PRO A 27 9.41 8.98 15.69
N THR A 28 8.72 9.26 14.58
CA THR A 28 7.30 8.91 14.38
C THR A 28 7.04 8.14 13.09
N HIS A 29 8.07 7.85 12.28
CA HIS A 29 7.90 7.20 10.99
C HIS A 29 9.05 6.27 10.65
N LYS A 30 8.74 5.23 9.88
CA LYS A 30 9.72 4.33 9.29
C LYS A 30 9.29 3.97 7.88
N ILE A 31 10.15 4.27 6.92
CA ILE A 31 10.00 3.95 5.50
C ILE A 31 10.75 2.65 5.26
N ILE A 32 10.02 1.63 4.83
CA ILE A 32 10.58 0.30 4.59
C ILE A 32 10.62 0.09 3.09
N VAL A 33 11.83 -0.01 2.56
CA VAL A 33 12.07 -0.27 1.14
C VAL A 33 12.09 -1.78 0.92
N GLY A 34 10.95 -2.34 0.52
CA GLY A 34 10.83 -3.77 0.29
C GLY A 34 9.46 -4.17 -0.26
N ASP A 35 9.23 -5.48 -0.36
CA ASP A 35 7.93 -6.06 -0.72
C ASP A 35 6.93 -5.88 0.43
N CYS A 36 5.78 -5.28 0.14
CA CYS A 36 4.73 -5.05 1.12
C CYS A 36 4.09 -6.35 1.60
N ILE A 37 3.98 -7.38 0.75
CA ILE A 37 3.38 -8.67 1.11
C ILE A 37 4.25 -9.38 2.15
N ALA A 38 5.56 -9.43 1.92
CA ALA A 38 6.51 -9.99 2.87
C ALA A 38 6.47 -9.25 4.22
N TYR A 39 6.41 -7.92 4.19
CA TYR A 39 6.32 -7.12 5.40
C TYR A 39 5.01 -7.36 6.17
N LEU A 40 3.86 -7.39 5.49
CA LEU A 40 2.57 -7.67 6.13
C LEU A 40 2.55 -9.06 6.77
N ARG A 41 3.07 -10.09 6.09
CA ARG A 41 3.21 -11.43 6.67
C ARG A 41 4.07 -11.42 7.92
N ASN A 42 5.15 -10.64 7.93
CA ASN A 42 6.00 -10.49 9.10
C ASN A 42 5.26 -9.82 10.27
N CYS A 43 4.51 -8.75 10.01
CA CYS A 43 3.67 -8.09 11.00
C CYS A 43 2.64 -9.05 11.60
N ILE A 44 1.99 -9.89 10.78
CA ILE A 44 1.05 -10.91 11.24
C ILE A 44 1.75 -11.91 12.18
N ARG A 45 2.94 -12.40 11.78
CA ARG A 45 3.74 -13.33 12.60
C ARG A 45 4.14 -12.73 13.96
N GLU A 46 4.33 -11.42 14.01
CA GLU A 46 4.71 -10.67 15.23
C GLU A 46 3.49 -10.14 16.01
N ASP A 47 2.27 -10.49 15.59
CA ASP A 47 1.00 -9.95 16.10
C ASP A 47 0.95 -8.41 16.15
N ARG A 48 1.62 -7.77 15.19
CA ARG A 48 1.66 -6.32 15.09
C ARG A 48 0.37 -5.82 14.46
N LYS A 49 -0.35 -4.95 15.18
CA LYS A 49 -1.60 -4.31 14.73
C LYS A 49 -1.43 -2.82 14.45
N PHE A 50 -2.26 -2.30 13.56
CA PHE A 50 -2.31 -0.90 13.16
C PHE A 50 -3.75 -0.38 13.26
N ASP A 51 -3.92 0.84 13.74
CA ASP A 51 -5.23 1.51 13.77
C ASP A 51 -5.69 1.96 12.38
N TYR A 52 -4.72 2.19 11.50
CA TYR A 52 -4.94 2.64 10.14
C TYR A 52 -4.03 1.89 9.18
N VAL A 53 -4.61 1.37 8.11
CA VAL A 53 -3.87 0.85 6.96
C VAL A 53 -4.33 1.61 5.73
N ILE A 54 -3.38 2.23 5.03
CA ILE A 54 -3.62 2.99 3.81
C ILE A 54 -2.93 2.25 2.68
N ASN A 55 -3.71 1.72 1.75
CA ASN A 55 -3.22 1.08 0.54
C ASN A 55 -3.21 2.09 -0.61
N ASP A 56 -2.01 2.58 -0.91
CA ASP A 56 -1.74 3.52 -1.99
C ASP A 56 -0.86 2.86 -3.07
N LEU A 57 -1.22 1.62 -3.46
CA LEU A 57 -0.58 0.93 -4.57
C LEU A 57 -1.07 1.51 -5.90
N THR A 58 -0.16 1.68 -6.84
CA THR A 58 -0.48 2.19 -8.18
C THR A 58 -1.47 1.26 -8.89
N ASP A 59 -2.50 1.83 -9.52
CA ASP A 59 -3.45 1.09 -10.36
C ASP A 59 -2.70 0.21 -11.38
N ILE A 60 -3.18 -1.01 -11.57
CA ILE A 60 -2.69 -1.91 -12.62
C ILE A 60 -3.04 -1.27 -13.97
N PRO A 61 -2.09 -1.14 -14.92
CA PRO A 61 -2.34 -0.45 -16.17
C PRO A 61 -3.58 -1.00 -16.87
N ILE A 62 -4.57 -0.13 -17.09
CA ILE A 62 -5.91 -0.43 -17.63
C ILE A 62 -5.85 -1.04 -19.06
N ASN A 63 -4.69 -1.02 -19.70
CA ASN A 63 -4.52 -1.34 -21.12
C ASN A 63 -3.84 -2.69 -21.41
N LEU A 64 -3.69 -3.55 -20.41
CA LEU A 64 -3.27 -4.93 -20.58
C LEU A 64 -4.35 -5.80 -19.95
N GLU A 65 -4.80 -6.82 -20.67
CA GLU A 65 -5.77 -7.81 -20.20
C GLU A 65 -5.50 -8.13 -18.73
N ILE A 66 -6.43 -7.76 -17.85
CA ILE A 66 -6.26 -7.99 -16.41
C ILE A 66 -6.25 -9.51 -16.23
N GLN A 67 -5.05 -10.08 -16.10
CA GLN A 67 -4.89 -11.50 -15.82
C GLN A 67 -5.42 -11.81 -14.42
N ASP A 68 -5.92 -13.03 -14.21
CA ASP A 68 -6.44 -13.47 -12.90
C ASP A 68 -5.43 -13.25 -11.76
N SER A 69 -4.13 -13.36 -12.08
CA SER A 69 -3.01 -13.09 -11.18
C SER A 69 -3.00 -11.68 -10.57
N HIS A 70 -3.51 -10.68 -11.30
CA HIS A 70 -3.62 -9.30 -10.83
C HIS A 70 -4.72 -9.13 -9.77
N TRP A 71 -5.86 -9.79 -9.97
CA TRP A 71 -6.94 -9.80 -8.98
C TRP A 71 -6.55 -10.59 -7.73
N ASP A 72 -5.85 -11.71 -7.91
CA ASP A 72 -5.29 -12.48 -6.79
C ASP A 72 -4.32 -11.61 -5.96
N PHE A 73 -3.47 -10.81 -6.61
CA PHE A 73 -2.58 -9.89 -5.90
C PHE A 73 -3.33 -8.83 -5.09
N ILE A 74 -4.37 -8.20 -5.68
CA ILE A 74 -5.20 -7.22 -4.97
C ILE A 74 -5.92 -7.86 -3.79
N ARG A 75 -6.49 -9.06 -3.98
CA ARG A 75 -7.16 -9.83 -2.94
C ARG A 75 -6.20 -10.16 -1.80
N ASP A 76 -4.99 -10.61 -2.12
CA ASP A 76 -3.98 -10.97 -1.12
C ASP A 76 -3.51 -9.73 -0.34
N CYS A 77 -3.29 -8.60 -1.01
CA CYS A 77 -2.98 -7.32 -0.35
C CYS A 77 -4.07 -6.93 0.64
N LEU A 78 -5.34 -6.97 0.21
CA LEU A 78 -6.49 -6.63 1.05
C LEU A 78 -6.59 -7.58 2.25
N ASN A 79 -6.55 -8.89 2.01
CA ASN A 79 -6.66 -9.90 3.07
C ASN A 79 -5.56 -9.78 4.12
N LEU A 80 -4.32 -9.54 3.72
CA LEU A 80 -3.21 -9.36 4.65
C LEU A 80 -3.33 -8.03 5.40
N SER A 81 -3.76 -6.97 4.72
CA SER A 81 -3.98 -5.65 5.33
C SER A 81 -5.04 -5.70 6.43
N LEU A 82 -6.14 -6.43 6.21
CA LEU A 82 -7.20 -6.59 7.21
C LEU A 82 -6.74 -7.39 8.45
N GLN A 83 -5.85 -8.37 8.27
CA GLN A 83 -5.31 -9.16 9.39
C GLN A 83 -4.41 -8.37 10.34
N VAL A 84 -3.77 -7.31 9.85
CA VAL A 84 -2.94 -6.42 10.67
C VAL A 84 -3.71 -5.22 11.22
N LEU A 85 -5.02 -5.12 11.00
CA LEU A 85 -5.83 -4.06 11.63
C LEU A 85 -6.16 -4.39 13.08
N SER A 86 -6.13 -3.37 13.93
CA SER A 86 -6.67 -3.46 15.29
C SER A 86 -8.21 -3.56 15.26
N PRO A 87 -8.86 -4.07 16.33
CA PRO A 87 -10.31 -3.99 16.46
C PRO A 87 -10.80 -2.55 16.36
N GLY A 88 -11.66 -2.25 15.38
CA GLY A 88 -12.14 -0.89 15.10
C GLY A 88 -11.19 -0.04 14.23
N GLY A 89 -10.06 -0.60 13.79
CA GLY A 89 -9.17 0.03 12.84
C GLY A 89 -9.81 0.28 11.47
N LYS A 90 -9.23 1.18 10.69
CA LYS A 90 -9.77 1.61 9.39
C LYS A 90 -8.81 1.32 8.25
N TYR A 91 -9.37 0.80 7.16
CA TYR A 91 -8.69 0.59 5.90
C TYR A 91 -9.11 1.65 4.89
N PHE A 92 -8.13 2.28 4.23
CA PHE A 92 -8.35 3.21 3.13
C PHE A 92 -7.58 2.74 1.90
N ALA A 93 -8.17 2.90 0.72
CA ALA A 93 -7.49 2.60 -0.54
C ALA A 93 -7.94 3.54 -1.66
N GLN A 94 -7.04 3.81 -2.60
CA GLN A 94 -7.44 4.36 -3.90
C GLN A 94 -8.17 3.27 -4.69
N VAL A 95 -9.34 3.60 -5.24
CA VAL A 95 -10.11 2.71 -6.11
C VAL A 95 -10.58 3.45 -7.36
N SER A 96 -10.35 2.87 -8.53
CA SER A 96 -10.88 3.39 -9.78
C SER A 96 -12.38 3.09 -9.90
N LEU A 97 -13.19 4.14 -10.08
CA LEU A 97 -14.67 4.15 -10.08
C LEU A 97 -15.35 3.24 -11.11
N ARG A 98 -14.61 2.62 -12.03
CA ARG A 98 -15.17 1.87 -13.16
C ARG A 98 -15.76 0.50 -12.78
N TYR A 99 -15.33 -0.09 -11.67
CA TYR A 99 -15.74 -1.45 -11.26
C TYR A 99 -16.76 -1.49 -10.11
N ILE A 100 -17.04 -0.37 -9.45
CA ILE A 100 -17.97 -0.33 -8.30
C ILE A 100 -19.44 -0.35 -8.76
N PHE A 101 -19.73 -0.06 -10.03
CA PHE A 101 -21.10 -0.02 -10.56
C PHE A 101 -21.54 -1.24 -11.39
N THR A 102 -20.71 -2.27 -11.58
CA THR A 102 -21.07 -3.44 -12.38
C THR A 102 -21.30 -4.68 -11.53
N LYS A 103 -22.41 -4.69 -10.77
CA LYS A 103 -23.31 -5.84 -10.54
C LYS A 103 -24.20 -5.54 -9.32
N VAL A 104 -25.24 -4.76 -9.58
CA VAL A 104 -26.55 -5.00 -8.94
C VAL A 104 -27.40 -5.59 -10.05
N GLN A 105 -27.48 -6.92 -10.10
CA GLN A 105 -28.50 -7.68 -10.81
C GLN A 105 -29.11 -8.66 -9.81
#